data_AF-A0A1H6Y4S2-F1
#
_entry.id   AF-A0A1H6Y4S2-F1
#
_cell.length_a   1.000
_cell.length_b   1.000
_cell.length_c   1.000
_cell.angle_alpha   90.00
_cell.angle_beta   90.00
_cell.angle_gamma   90.00
#
_symmetry.space_group_name_H-M   'P 1'
#
loop_
_entity.id
_entity.type
_entity.pdbx_description
1 polymer ?
#
loop_
_entity_poly.entity_id
_entity_poly.type
_entity_poly.pdbx_seq_one_letter_code
_entity_poly.pdbx_strand_id
1 'polypeptide(L)'
;MSQTDSRAGTRLTLDLWHPNCWAIDATTEVSGGVLAHAIYNTPTTDMRSASVNGLFTAFGDTVDEVEALLDQIDASPHSGELLELQERFGAGHAAPGNVVREFFLEYKPGDMVCPVLLEHGFVHSAPVRIENGREVWEVCFAGNRPSIEPSLDGVREDAGADIEVKGSVEILEDLHVCRVIP
;
A
#
# COMPACT_ATOMS: atom_id res chain seq x y z
N MET A 1 -1.00 16.36 39.11
CA MET A 1 -0.11 16.63 37.96
C MET A 1 -0.52 15.67 36.86
N SER A 2 -1.40 16.09 35.95
CA SER A 2 -1.70 15.31 34.74
C SER A 2 -0.85 15.88 33.62
N GLN A 3 0.18 15.14 33.21
CA GLN A 3 0.70 15.29 31.85
C GLN A 3 -0.35 14.65 30.95
N THR A 4 -1.11 15.49 30.25
CA THR A 4 -1.83 15.05 29.07
C THR A 4 -0.76 14.68 28.05
N ASP A 5 -0.46 13.39 27.96
CA ASP A 5 0.40 12.83 26.92
C ASP A 5 -0.31 13.10 25.59
N SER A 6 0.03 14.22 24.98
CA SER A 6 -0.41 14.55 23.62
C SER A 6 0.31 13.54 22.74
N ARG A 7 -0.39 12.46 22.40
CA ARG A 7 0.14 11.39 21.56
C ARG A 7 0.25 11.93 20.14
N ALA A 8 1.29 12.73 19.90
CA ALA A 8 1.66 13.25 18.60
C ALA A 8 1.91 12.07 17.66
N GLY A 9 1.12 11.98 16.60
CA GLY A 9 1.32 10.97 15.55
C GLY A 9 2.53 11.37 14.72
N THR A 10 3.32 10.39 14.29
CA THR A 10 4.40 10.65 13.31
C THR A 10 3.94 10.17 11.94
N ARG A 11 3.92 11.04 10.94
CA ARG A 11 3.71 10.63 9.54
C ARG A 11 5.05 10.30 8.92
N LEU A 12 5.11 9.16 8.25
CA LEU A 12 6.31 8.67 7.58
C LEU A 12 6.00 8.42 6.11
N THR A 13 6.99 8.70 5.26
CA THR A 13 7.05 8.18 3.90
C THR A 13 8.05 7.04 3.89
N LEU A 14 7.55 5.83 3.66
CA LEU A 14 8.34 4.61 3.56
C LEU A 14 8.49 4.25 2.09
N ASP A 15 9.66 3.76 1.73
CA ASP A 15 9.94 3.12 0.46
C ASP A 15 10.39 1.70 0.77
N LEU A 16 9.63 0.72 0.30
CA LEU A 16 9.77 -0.65 0.74
C LEU A 16 9.71 -1.66 -0.40
N TRP A 17 10.28 -2.82 -0.13
CA TRP A 17 10.18 -4.03 -0.93
C TRP A 17 9.83 -5.20 -0.03
N HIS A 18 9.03 -6.15 -0.51
CA HIS A 18 8.75 -7.40 0.19
C HIS A 18 8.51 -8.54 -0.83
N PRO A 19 8.75 -9.80 -0.43
CA PRO A 19 8.57 -10.94 -1.33
C PRO A 19 7.09 -11.19 -1.66
N ASN A 20 6.85 -11.93 -2.75
CA ASN A 20 5.54 -12.44 -3.20
C ASN A 20 4.50 -11.37 -3.56
N CYS A 21 4.89 -10.09 -3.69
CA CYS A 21 3.97 -9.06 -4.11
C CYS A 21 3.84 -9.04 -5.63
N TRP A 22 2.65 -9.38 -6.13
CA TRP A 22 2.35 -9.34 -7.56
C TRP A 22 2.66 -7.98 -8.20
N ALA A 23 2.45 -6.87 -7.48
CA ALA A 23 2.63 -5.52 -8.01
C ALA A 23 4.12 -5.15 -8.10
N ILE A 24 4.92 -5.55 -7.11
CA ILE A 24 6.39 -5.39 -7.15
C ILE A 24 6.95 -6.20 -8.31
N ASP A 25 6.55 -7.47 -8.43
CA ASP A 25 7.05 -8.34 -9.49
C ASP A 25 6.70 -7.76 -10.88
N ALA A 26 5.45 -7.36 -11.08
CA ALA A 26 5.02 -6.79 -12.36
C ALA A 26 5.75 -5.49 -12.72
N THR A 27 5.87 -4.55 -11.77
CA THR A 27 6.54 -3.26 -12.01
C THR A 27 8.07 -3.34 -12.01
N THR A 28 8.65 -4.51 -11.71
CA THR A 28 10.08 -4.78 -11.93
C THR A 28 10.35 -5.16 -13.37
N GLU A 29 9.46 -5.96 -13.97
CA GLU A 29 9.64 -6.53 -15.31
C GLU A 29 9.25 -5.56 -16.43
N VAL A 30 8.25 -4.71 -16.20
CA VAL A 30 7.75 -3.76 -17.19
C VAL A 30 7.66 -2.33 -16.66
N SER A 31 7.66 -1.37 -17.59
CA SER A 31 7.43 0.04 -17.27
C SER A 31 5.96 0.31 -16.92
N GLY A 32 5.74 1.39 -16.18
CA GLY A 32 4.43 1.74 -15.61
C GLY A 32 4.39 1.52 -14.11
N GLY A 33 3.25 1.84 -13.51
CA GLY A 33 3.06 1.70 -12.07
C GLY A 33 1.62 1.42 -11.69
N VAL A 34 1.44 1.10 -10.43
CA VAL A 34 0.14 0.78 -9.83
C VAL A 34 -0.12 1.72 -8.66
N LEU A 35 -1.33 2.25 -8.57
CA LEU A 35 -1.88 2.82 -7.35
C LEU A 35 -2.82 1.82 -6.69
N ALA A 36 -2.52 1.43 -5.46
CA ALA A 36 -3.42 0.65 -4.63
C ALA A 36 -4.36 1.58 -3.86
N HIS A 37 -5.64 1.58 -4.24
CA HIS A 37 -6.67 2.33 -3.53
C HIS A 37 -7.13 1.47 -2.37
N ALA A 38 -7.04 2.01 -1.16
CA ALA A 38 -7.40 1.28 0.05
C ALA A 38 -8.92 1.04 0.10
N ILE A 39 -9.39 0.02 -0.61
CA ILE A 39 -10.67 -0.61 -0.38
C ILE A 39 -10.33 -2.03 0.08
N TYR A 40 -10.15 -2.16 1.39
CA TYR A 40 -10.16 -3.46 2.04
C TYR A 40 -11.51 -3.62 2.71
N ASN A 41 -12.28 -4.65 2.33
CA ASN A 41 -13.15 -5.27 3.30
C ASN A 41 -12.28 -5.57 4.52
N THR A 42 -12.60 -4.99 5.67
CA THR A 42 -11.77 -5.00 6.87
C THR A 42 -11.17 -6.40 7.06
N PRO A 43 -9.84 -6.59 6.86
CA PRO A 43 -9.26 -7.91 7.01
C PRO A 43 -9.39 -8.28 8.47
N THR A 44 -10.31 -9.18 8.80
CA THR A 44 -10.21 -9.90 10.06
C THR A 44 -8.98 -10.80 9.96
N THR A 45 -8.28 -11.02 11.08
CA THR A 45 -7.03 -11.80 11.14
C THR A 45 -7.15 -13.19 10.49
N ASP A 46 -8.37 -13.71 10.38
CA ASP A 46 -8.71 -14.99 9.73
C ASP A 46 -8.68 -14.95 8.18
N MET A 47 -8.50 -13.79 7.55
CA MET A 47 -8.54 -13.62 6.09
C MET A 47 -7.18 -13.65 5.39
N ARG A 48 -6.07 -13.91 6.09
CA ARG A 48 -4.73 -13.92 5.44
C ARG A 48 -4.60 -14.95 4.31
N SER A 49 -5.36 -16.04 4.37
CA SER A 49 -5.34 -17.13 3.38
C SER A 49 -6.49 -17.09 2.37
N ALA A 50 -7.52 -16.28 2.63
CA ALA A 50 -8.65 -16.12 1.72
C ALA A 50 -8.34 -14.99 0.73
N SER A 51 -8.66 -15.22 -0.54
CA SER A 51 -8.56 -14.16 -1.52
C SER A 51 -9.57 -13.05 -1.26
N VAL A 52 -9.20 -11.81 -1.55
CA VAL A 52 -10.06 -10.63 -1.51
C VAL A 52 -9.94 -9.85 -2.80
N ASN A 53 -10.98 -9.07 -3.14
CA ASN A 53 -10.91 -8.13 -4.25
C ASN A 53 -10.48 -6.76 -3.77
N GLY A 54 -9.50 -6.16 -4.46
CA GLY A 54 -9.07 -4.77 -4.27
C GLY A 54 -9.28 -3.95 -5.53
N LEU A 55 -9.41 -2.64 -5.36
CA LEU A 55 -9.46 -1.67 -6.45
C LEU A 55 -8.08 -1.05 -6.67
N PHE A 56 -7.61 -1.10 -7.90
CA PHE A 56 -6.30 -0.60 -8.28
C PHE A 56 -6.39 0.28 -9.52
N THR A 57 -5.37 1.12 -9.73
CA THR A 57 -5.19 1.86 -10.97
C THR A 57 -3.81 1.57 -11.54
N ALA A 58 -3.75 1.02 -12.74
CA ALA A 58 -2.53 0.95 -13.54
C ALA A 58 -2.33 2.28 -14.25
N PHE A 59 -1.09 2.75 -14.31
CA PHE A 59 -0.73 4.00 -14.97
C PHE A 59 0.59 3.89 -15.73
N GLY A 60 0.73 4.70 -16.78
CA GLY A 60 1.91 4.73 -17.65
C GLY A 60 1.90 5.94 -18.58
N ASP A 61 2.97 6.11 -19.34
CA ASP A 61 3.09 7.20 -20.31
C ASP A 61 2.39 6.85 -21.64
N THR A 62 2.30 5.55 -21.95
CA THR A 62 1.66 5.04 -23.17
C THR A 62 0.61 3.97 -22.87
N VAL A 63 -0.25 3.70 -23.86
CA VAL A 63 -1.25 2.62 -23.76
C VAL A 63 -0.54 1.26 -23.70
N ASP A 64 0.45 1.05 -24.56
CA ASP A 64 1.22 -0.19 -24.65
C ASP A 64 1.91 -0.54 -23.32
N GLU A 65 2.42 0.46 -22.58
CA GLU A 65 2.98 0.24 -21.24
C GLU A 65 1.93 -0.25 -20.23
N VAL A 66 0.75 0.38 -20.24
CA VAL A 66 -0.33 -0.01 -19.32
C VAL A 66 -0.88 -1.39 -19.67
N GLU A 67 -1.02 -1.71 -20.95
CA GLU A 67 -1.44 -3.04 -21.41
C GLU A 67 -0.41 -4.12 -21.02
N ALA A 68 0.88 -3.87 -21.27
CA ALA A 68 1.94 -4.80 -20.86
C ALA A 68 2.00 -5.02 -19.34
N LEU A 69 1.72 -3.96 -18.55
CA LEU A 69 1.62 -4.07 -17.10
C LEU A 69 0.43 -4.93 -16.66
N LEU A 70 -0.75 -4.74 -17.25
CA LEU A 70 -1.93 -5.55 -16.93
C LEU A 70 -1.72 -7.03 -17.31
N ASP A 71 -1.12 -7.29 -18.48
CA ASP A 71 -0.77 -8.66 -18.90
C ASP A 71 0.21 -9.33 -17.91
N GLN A 72 1.21 -8.57 -17.44
CA GLN A 72 2.17 -9.09 -16.46
C GLN A 72 1.54 -9.35 -15.09
N ILE A 73 0.58 -8.52 -14.68
CA ILE A 73 -0.20 -8.73 -13.46
C ILE A 73 -1.07 -9.98 -13.60
N ASP A 74 -1.78 -10.17 -14.70
CA ASP A 74 -2.64 -11.34 -14.94
C ASP A 74 -1.83 -12.65 -15.00
N ALA A 75 -0.60 -12.60 -15.52
CA ALA A 75 0.30 -13.75 -15.58
C ALA A 75 0.99 -14.11 -14.24
N SER A 76 0.86 -13.26 -13.22
CA SER A 76 1.57 -13.45 -11.94
C SER A 76 1.00 -14.64 -11.15
N PRO A 77 1.85 -15.49 -10.54
CA PRO A 77 1.38 -16.56 -9.65
C PRO A 77 0.83 -16.03 -8.32
N HIS A 78 1.04 -14.74 -8.04
CA HIS A 78 0.61 -14.06 -6.81
C HIS A 78 -0.67 -13.22 -7.00
N SER A 79 -1.19 -13.15 -8.23
CA SER A 79 -2.49 -12.56 -8.54
C SER A 79 -3.55 -13.64 -8.79
N GLY A 80 -4.80 -13.27 -8.57
CA GLY A 80 -5.98 -14.02 -8.98
C GLY A 80 -6.64 -13.38 -10.19
N GLU A 81 -7.96 -13.50 -10.29
CA GLU A 81 -8.74 -12.94 -11.39
C GLU A 81 -8.59 -11.41 -11.50
N LEU A 82 -8.17 -10.94 -12.68
CA LEU A 82 -8.14 -9.53 -13.05
C LEU A 82 -9.41 -9.15 -13.83
N LEU A 83 -10.11 -8.13 -13.35
CA LEU A 83 -11.32 -7.61 -13.98
C LEU A 83 -11.12 -6.12 -14.29
N GLU A 84 -10.92 -5.82 -15.58
CA GLU A 84 -10.85 -4.43 -16.04
C GLU A 84 -12.21 -3.73 -15.95
N LEU A 85 -12.20 -2.51 -15.43
CA LEU A 85 -13.37 -1.64 -15.46
C LEU A 85 -13.42 -0.92 -16.82
N GLN A 86 -14.26 -1.41 -17.73
CA GLN A 86 -14.46 -0.78 -19.05
C GLN A 86 -15.10 0.62 -18.96
N GLU A 87 -15.75 0.96 -17.83
CA GLU A 87 -16.25 2.31 -17.53
C GLU A 87 -15.30 3.05 -16.57
N ARG A 88 -14.74 4.17 -17.03
CA ARG A 88 -13.96 5.10 -16.20
C ARG A 88 -14.85 5.62 -15.06
N PHE A 89 -14.53 5.29 -13.81
CA PHE A 89 -15.14 5.98 -12.68
C PHE A 89 -14.28 7.19 -12.31
N GLY A 90 -14.71 8.37 -12.80
CA GLY A 90 -14.25 9.65 -12.27
C GLY A 90 -13.53 10.53 -13.29
N ALA A 91 -14.02 11.77 -13.39
CA ALA A 91 -13.29 12.85 -14.00
C ALA A 91 -12.05 13.16 -13.14
N GLY A 92 -10.85 12.91 -13.69
CA GLY A 92 -9.57 13.43 -13.22
C GLY A 92 -9.17 13.04 -11.79
N HIS A 93 -8.39 11.97 -11.63
CA HIS A 93 -7.68 11.69 -10.38
C HIS A 93 -6.17 11.55 -10.63
N ALA A 94 -5.41 12.00 -9.63
CA ALA A 94 -3.97 12.27 -9.60
C ALA A 94 -3.07 11.03 -9.69
N ALA A 95 -3.31 10.16 -10.67
CA ALA A 95 -2.34 9.14 -11.03
C ALA A 95 -1.19 9.78 -11.86
N PRO A 96 0.07 9.35 -11.65
CA PRO A 96 1.16 9.71 -12.53
C PRO A 96 0.93 9.18 -13.95
N GLY A 97 1.52 9.79 -14.97
CA GLY A 97 1.43 9.33 -16.36
C GLY A 97 0.23 9.88 -17.15
N ASN A 98 0.24 9.61 -18.46
CA ASN A 98 -0.75 10.12 -19.41
C ASN A 98 -1.90 9.12 -19.64
N VAL A 99 -1.68 7.84 -19.32
CA VAL A 99 -2.64 6.76 -19.50
C VAL A 99 -2.91 6.10 -18.16
N VAL A 100 -4.19 5.90 -17.85
CA VAL A 100 -4.67 5.32 -16.59
C VAL A 100 -5.79 4.32 -16.86
N ARG A 101 -5.77 3.18 -16.16
CA ARG A 101 -6.77 2.11 -16.22
C ARG A 101 -7.10 1.64 -14.81
N GLU A 102 -8.39 1.65 -14.45
CA GLU A 102 -8.86 1.07 -13.20
C GLU A 102 -9.18 -0.41 -13.40
N PHE A 103 -8.83 -1.24 -12.41
CA PHE A 103 -9.10 -2.67 -12.43
C PHE A 103 -9.37 -3.19 -11.03
N PHE A 104 -10.18 -4.25 -10.95
CA PHE A 104 -10.26 -5.09 -9.76
C PHE A 104 -9.29 -6.24 -9.90
N LEU A 105 -8.67 -6.61 -8.79
CA LEU A 105 -7.81 -7.78 -8.71
C LEU A 105 -8.17 -8.60 -7.49
N GLU A 106 -8.33 -9.90 -7.69
CA GLU A 106 -8.32 -10.87 -6.60
C GLU A 106 -6.87 -11.11 -6.13
N TYR A 107 -6.60 -11.00 -4.84
CA TYR A 107 -5.27 -11.30 -4.27
C TYR A 107 -5.38 -11.80 -2.83
N LYS A 108 -4.28 -12.36 -2.31
CA LYS A 108 -4.19 -12.78 -0.90
C LYS A 108 -3.63 -11.64 -0.05
N PRO A 109 -4.35 -11.17 0.98
CA PRO A 109 -3.83 -10.13 1.87
C PRO A 109 -2.52 -10.52 2.57
N GLY A 110 -2.31 -11.82 2.81
CA GLY A 110 -1.08 -12.33 3.41
C GLY A 110 0.17 -12.15 2.54
N ASP A 111 0.01 -11.95 1.23
CA ASP A 111 1.12 -11.68 0.31
C ASP A 111 1.45 -10.17 0.26
N MET A 112 0.65 -9.31 0.91
CA MET A 112 0.88 -7.86 1.01
C MET A 112 1.55 -7.50 2.34
N VAL A 113 2.36 -6.44 2.36
CA VAL A 113 2.97 -5.95 3.62
C VAL A 113 1.97 -5.21 4.54
N CYS A 114 0.82 -4.78 4.01
CA CYS A 114 -0.16 -3.96 4.72
C CYS A 114 -0.60 -4.53 6.09
N PRO A 115 -0.95 -5.82 6.23
CA PRO A 115 -1.35 -6.36 7.52
C PRO A 115 -0.21 -6.34 8.55
N VAL A 116 1.04 -6.56 8.12
CA VAL A 116 2.21 -6.53 8.99
C VAL A 116 2.50 -5.10 9.45
N LEU A 117 2.43 -4.11 8.54
CA LEU A 117 2.53 -2.69 8.90
C LEU A 117 1.50 -2.31 9.97
N LEU A 118 0.25 -2.76 9.81
CA LEU A 118 -0.82 -2.49 10.76
C LEU A 118 -0.55 -3.13 12.13
N GLU A 119 -0.06 -4.38 12.16
CA GLU A 119 0.31 -5.10 13.39
C GLU A 119 1.41 -4.39 14.18
N HIS A 120 2.34 -3.73 13.48
CA HIS A 120 3.40 -2.91 14.07
C HIS A 120 3.00 -1.44 14.29
N GLY A 121 1.73 -1.08 14.09
CA GLY A 121 1.18 0.23 14.44
C GLY A 121 1.33 1.32 13.36
N PHE A 122 1.63 0.94 12.11
CA PHE A 122 1.61 1.81 10.94
C PHE A 122 0.27 1.71 10.23
N VAL A 123 -0.44 2.84 10.15
CA VAL A 123 -1.74 2.94 9.49
C VAL A 123 -1.58 3.71 8.19
N HIS A 124 -2.04 3.15 7.08
CA HIS A 124 -2.02 3.83 5.78
C HIS A 124 -2.78 5.17 5.82
N SER A 125 -2.27 6.19 5.14
CA SER A 125 -2.85 7.55 5.11
C SER A 125 -3.16 8.07 3.71
N ALA A 126 -2.70 7.36 2.67
CA ALA A 126 -2.93 7.66 1.26
C ALA A 126 -2.87 6.35 0.43
N PRO A 127 -3.29 6.36 -0.85
CA PRO A 127 -3.04 5.27 -1.78
C PRO A 127 -1.54 4.95 -1.88
N VAL A 128 -1.22 3.67 -2.03
CA VAL A 128 0.16 3.20 -2.16
C VAL A 128 0.58 3.29 -3.61
N ARG A 129 1.75 3.86 -3.87
CA ARG A 129 2.34 3.90 -5.22
C ARG A 129 3.34 2.77 -5.36
N ILE A 130 3.22 2.00 -6.43
CA ILE A 130 4.08 0.86 -6.72
C ILE A 130 4.68 1.06 -8.11
N GLU A 131 5.99 1.14 -8.21
CA GLU A 131 6.71 1.44 -9.46
C GLU A 131 8.17 0.97 -9.34
N ASN A 132 8.77 0.51 -10.43
CA ASN A 132 10.16 0.05 -10.47
C ASN A 132 10.49 -0.99 -9.39
N GLY A 133 9.55 -1.90 -9.10
CA GLY A 133 9.74 -2.94 -8.09
C GLY A 133 9.77 -2.46 -6.64
N ARG A 134 9.24 -1.28 -6.35
CA ARG A 134 9.24 -0.69 -5.00
C ARG A 134 7.87 -0.09 -4.69
N GLU A 135 7.50 -0.10 -3.41
CA GLU A 135 6.27 0.50 -2.92
C GLU A 135 6.57 1.72 -2.07
N VAL A 136 5.93 2.85 -2.38
CA VAL A 136 5.98 4.07 -1.60
C VAL A 136 4.71 4.22 -0.80
N TRP A 137 4.86 4.21 0.52
CA TRP A 137 3.78 4.25 1.49
C TRP A 137 3.81 5.55 2.29
N GLU A 138 2.66 6.19 2.40
CA GLU A 138 2.45 7.24 3.40
C GLU A 138 1.68 6.66 4.59
N VAL A 139 2.32 6.61 5.76
CA VAL A 139 1.76 6.00 6.97
C VAL A 139 1.75 6.95 8.16
N CYS A 140 0.78 6.76 9.03
CA CYS A 140 0.74 7.35 10.36
C CYS A 140 1.14 6.30 11.39
N PHE A 141 2.09 6.62 12.25
CA PHE A 141 2.51 5.74 13.35
C PHE A 141 1.75 6.07 14.62
N ALA A 142 1.08 5.06 15.20
CA ALA A 142 0.26 5.19 16.41
C ALA A 142 1.07 5.08 17.72
N GLY A 143 2.35 4.69 17.66
CA GLY A 143 3.25 4.63 18.81
C GLY A 143 3.92 5.97 19.13
N ASN A 144 5.02 5.93 19.90
CA ASN A 144 5.83 7.12 20.20
C ASN A 144 7.06 7.16 19.29
N ARG A 145 7.64 8.35 19.05
CA ARG A 145 8.78 8.49 18.15
C ARG A 145 9.96 7.52 18.43
N PRO A 146 10.37 7.29 19.69
CA PRO A 146 11.42 6.30 19.99
C PRO A 146 11.10 4.86 19.59
N SER A 147 9.81 4.49 19.49
CA SER A 147 9.39 3.14 19.11
C SER A 147 9.27 2.93 17.60
N ILE A 148 9.49 3.95 16.77
CA ILE A 148 9.38 3.84 15.30
C ILE A 148 10.38 2.82 14.75
N GLU A 149 11.68 2.99 15.01
CA GLU A 149 12.72 2.09 14.49
C GLU A 149 12.53 0.64 14.96
N PRO A 150 12.30 0.35 16.27
CA PRO A 150 11.98 -0.99 16.71
C PRO A 150 10.75 -1.60 16.02
N SER A 151 9.74 -0.78 15.70
CA SER A 151 8.54 -1.26 14.99
C SER A 151 8.84 -1.52 13.51
N LEU A 152 9.66 -0.70 12.85
CA LEU A 152 10.13 -0.95 11.49
C LEU A 152 10.99 -2.21 11.42
N ASP A 153 11.85 -2.44 12.40
CA ASP A 153 12.64 -3.68 12.50
C ASP A 153 11.75 -4.91 12.61
N GLY A 154 10.68 -4.84 13.42
CA GLY A 154 9.67 -5.89 13.49
C GLY A 154 8.98 -6.16 12.14
N VAL A 155 8.65 -5.12 11.37
CA VAL A 155 8.08 -5.30 10.02
C VAL A 155 9.10 -5.96 9.07
N ARG A 156 10.37 -5.53 9.11
CA ARG A 156 11.44 -6.13 8.29
C ARG A 156 11.59 -7.62 8.58
N GLU A 157 11.55 -8.01 9.84
CA GLU A 157 11.65 -9.40 10.29
C GLU A 157 10.41 -10.22 9.89
N ASP A 158 9.21 -9.74 10.23
CA ASP A 158 7.97 -10.50 10.06
C ASP A 158 7.52 -10.61 8.60
N ALA A 159 7.76 -9.58 7.78
CA ALA A 159 7.40 -9.57 6.36
C ALA A 159 8.56 -10.00 5.45
N GLY A 160 9.78 -10.18 5.97
CA GLY A 160 10.97 -10.32 5.15
C GLY A 160 11.21 -9.11 4.24
N ALA A 161 10.86 -7.92 4.71
CA ALA A 161 10.84 -6.69 3.94
C ALA A 161 12.15 -5.91 4.03
N ASP A 162 12.49 -5.20 2.96
CA ASP A 162 13.45 -4.10 2.98
C ASP A 162 12.68 -2.77 3.07
N ILE A 163 13.06 -1.90 4.01
CA ILE A 163 12.33 -0.67 4.29
C ILE A 163 13.31 0.49 4.49
N GLU A 164 13.11 1.55 3.72
CA GLU A 164 13.81 2.82 3.83
C GLU A 164 12.84 3.95 4.20
N VAL A 165 13.21 4.81 5.16
CA VAL A 165 12.43 6.00 5.51
C VAL A 165 12.88 7.16 4.61
N LYS A 166 12.00 7.62 3.71
CA LYS A 166 12.28 8.74 2.79
C LYS A 166 11.98 10.10 3.41
N GLY A 167 11.09 10.15 4.40
CA GLY A 167 10.72 11.39 5.08
C GLY A 167 9.90 11.15 6.33
N SER A 168 9.91 12.12 7.24
CA SER A 168 9.08 12.12 8.44
C SER A 168 8.56 13.53 8.74
N VAL A 169 7.31 13.63 9.18
CA VAL A 169 6.69 14.87 9.63
C VAL A 169 6.02 14.62 10.98
N GLU A 170 6.38 15.41 11.99
CA GLU A 170 5.71 15.36 13.29
C GLU A 170 4.35 16.05 13.21
N ILE A 171 3.28 15.35 13.60
CA ILE A 171 1.94 15.91 13.67
C ILE A 171 1.68 16.35 15.10
N LEU A 172 1.57 17.66 15.30
CA LEU A 172 1.30 18.30 16.60
C LEU A 172 -0.20 18.40 16.96
N GLU A 173 -1.09 17.80 16.18
CA GLU A 173 -2.55 17.89 16.40
C GLU A 173 -3.19 16.58 16.86
N ASP A 174 -4.24 16.70 17.68
CA ASP A 174 -5.01 15.63 18.30
C ASP A 174 -5.36 14.52 17.31
N LEU A 175 -4.86 13.32 17.59
CA LEU A 175 -5.06 12.07 16.86
C LEU A 175 -6.51 11.56 17.02
N HIS A 176 -7.51 12.41 16.73
CA HIS A 176 -8.93 12.06 16.78
C HIS A 176 -9.43 11.39 15.49
N VAL A 177 -8.60 11.35 14.43
CA VAL A 177 -8.99 10.86 13.10
C VAL A 177 -8.57 9.39 12.83
N CYS A 178 -7.62 8.81 13.59
CA CYS A 178 -7.23 7.40 13.41
C CYS A 178 -7.93 6.42 14.36
N ARG A 179 -9.11 6.76 14.89
CA ARG A 179 -10.02 5.73 15.44
C ARG A 179 -10.74 5.08 14.27
N VAL A 180 -10.14 4.04 13.71
CA VAL A 180 -10.92 2.97 13.08
C VAL A 180 -11.76 2.36 14.22
N ILE A 181 -13.06 2.63 14.20
CA ILE A 181 -14.08 2.21 15.17
C ILE A 181 -14.47 0.74 14.88
N PRO A 182 -15.07 0.03 15.84
CA PRO A 182 -14.47 -0.71 16.96
C PRO A 182 -14.07 -2.15 16.61
#